data_AF-A0A952A5W8-F1
#
_entry.id   AF-A0A952A5W8-F1
#
_cell.length_a   1.000
_cell.length_b   1.000
_cell.length_c   1.000
_cell.angle_alpha   90.00
_cell.angle_beta   90.00
_cell.angle_gamma   90.00
#
_symmetry.space_group_name_H-M   'P 1'
#
loop_
_entity.id
_entity.type
_entity.pdbx_description
1 polymer ?
#
loop_
_entity_poly.entity_id
_entity_poly.type
_entity_poly.pdbx_seq_one_letter_code
_entity_poly.pdbx_strand_id
1 'polypeptide(L)'
;MERGKPRMCIVNPALVEDIAPLAGSQSKIMRRAGISWNSWIKVSAGLPIRVSVGRRLKERILQRAHESDGLRRKFPAFLRPAAPAIAADLIHLPPIRSIRRARQLRARRYPAARGDAAAFS
;
A
#
# COMPACT_ATOMS: atom_id res chain seq x y z
N MET A 1 -27.34 -12.70 -11.00
CA MET A 1 -26.35 -12.33 -9.96
C MET A 1 -25.87 -10.92 -10.24
N GLU A 2 -26.32 -9.91 -9.49
CA GLU A 2 -25.70 -8.58 -9.58
C GLU A 2 -24.22 -8.73 -9.22
N ARG A 3 -23.31 -8.47 -10.17
CA ARG A 3 -21.89 -8.34 -9.85
C ARG A 3 -21.72 -7.07 -9.03
N GLY A 4 -21.81 -7.21 -7.71
CA GLY A 4 -21.62 -6.10 -6.76
C GLY A 4 -20.37 -5.30 -7.11
N LYS A 5 -20.47 -3.97 -7.02
CA LYS A 5 -19.38 -3.06 -7.41
C LYS A 5 -18.09 -3.45 -6.66
N PRO A 6 -16.94 -3.58 -7.35
CA PRO A 6 -15.70 -4.00 -6.71
C PRO A 6 -15.29 -3.00 -5.62
N ARG A 7 -15.04 -3.51 -4.41
CA ARG A 7 -14.59 -2.72 -3.27
C ARG A 7 -13.17 -2.20 -3.53
N MET A 8 -12.94 -0.92 -3.22
CA MET A 8 -11.67 -0.24 -3.46
C MET A 8 -10.96 0.11 -2.14
N CYS A 9 -9.64 0.24 -2.18
CA CYS A 9 -8.81 0.76 -1.09
C CYS A 9 -7.63 1.59 -1.63
N ILE A 10 -7.04 2.41 -0.77
CA ILE A 10 -5.76 3.11 -1.00
C ILE A 10 -4.76 2.52 0.00
N VAL A 11 -3.54 2.23 -0.46
CA VAL A 11 -2.44 1.80 0.41
C VAL A 11 -1.81 3.05 1.04
N ASN A 12 -1.51 2.99 2.34
CA ASN A 12 -0.84 4.07 3.06
C ASN A 12 0.48 4.43 2.36
N PRO A 13 0.69 5.70 1.91
CA PRO A 13 1.91 6.11 1.23
C PRO A 13 3.20 5.81 2.01
N ALA A 14 3.20 5.97 3.34
CA ALA A 14 4.37 5.67 4.16
C ALA A 14 4.74 4.18 4.09
N LEU A 15 3.73 3.29 4.07
CA LEU A 15 3.96 1.86 3.86
C LEU A 15 4.48 1.57 2.45
N VAL A 16 4.03 2.33 1.45
CA VAL A 16 4.51 2.17 0.07
C VAL A 16 5.99 2.52 -0.06
N GLU A 17 6.44 3.58 0.61
CA GLU A 17 7.85 3.97 0.68
C GLU A 17 8.70 2.86 1.31
N ASP A 18 8.25 2.26 2.41
CA ASP A 18 8.98 1.19 3.10
C ASP A 18 9.10 -0.10 2.26
N ILE A 19 8.11 -0.38 1.40
CA ILE A 19 8.07 -1.59 0.57
C ILE A 19 8.60 -1.39 -0.85
N ALA A 20 8.78 -0.13 -1.29
CA ALA A 20 9.27 0.18 -2.63
C ALA A 20 10.62 -0.49 -2.96
N PRO A 21 11.60 -0.57 -2.04
CA PRO A 21 12.85 -1.30 -2.28
C PRO A 21 12.63 -2.81 -2.56
N LEU A 22 11.58 -3.40 -2.00
CA LEU A 22 11.24 -4.83 -2.20
C LEU A 22 10.62 -5.11 -3.57
N ALA A 23 9.98 -4.10 -4.17
CA ALA A 23 9.36 -4.23 -5.48
C ALA A 23 10.42 -4.46 -6.58
N GLY A 24 11.54 -3.73 -6.50
CA GLY A 24 12.61 -3.78 -7.51
C GLY A 24 12.09 -3.54 -8.93
N SER A 25 12.53 -4.37 -9.88
CA SER A 25 12.08 -4.34 -11.28
C SER A 25 10.62 -4.81 -11.46
N GLN A 26 10.00 -4.48 -12.59
CA GLN A 26 8.67 -4.97 -13.01
C GLN A 26 8.47 -6.48 -12.80
N SER A 27 9.41 -7.31 -13.29
CA SER A 27 9.32 -8.77 -13.17
C SER A 27 9.43 -9.25 -11.72
N LYS A 28 10.19 -8.53 -10.88
CA LYS A 28 10.33 -8.85 -9.45
C LYS A 28 9.03 -8.57 -8.70
N ILE A 29 8.39 -7.41 -8.88
CA ILE A 29 7.12 -7.11 -8.19
C ILE A 29 5.99 -8.06 -8.63
N MET A 30 5.92 -8.41 -9.92
CA MET A 30 4.92 -9.35 -10.41
C MET A 30 5.07 -10.73 -9.76
N ARG A 31 6.31 -11.24 -9.68
CA ARG A 31 6.60 -12.52 -9.02
C ARG A 31 6.40 -12.47 -7.51
N ARG A 32 6.93 -11.43 -6.84
CA ARG A 32 6.94 -11.31 -5.38
C ARG A 32 5.55 -11.01 -4.81
N ALA A 33 4.84 -10.04 -5.39
CA ALA A 33 3.57 -9.57 -4.85
C ALA A 33 2.33 -10.20 -5.50
N GLY A 34 2.47 -10.92 -6.62
CA GLY A 34 1.34 -11.52 -7.32
C GLY A 34 0.34 -10.49 -7.86
N ILE A 35 0.82 -9.29 -8.19
CA ILE A 35 0.03 -8.18 -8.77
C ILE A 35 0.66 -7.71 -10.09
N SER A 36 -0.15 -7.12 -10.97
CA SER A 36 0.37 -6.55 -12.22
C SER A 36 1.19 -5.29 -11.98
N TRP A 37 2.09 -4.97 -12.91
CA TRP A 37 2.83 -3.70 -12.92
C TRP A 37 1.92 -2.47 -12.88
N ASN A 38 0.81 -2.50 -13.63
CA ASN A 38 -0.19 -1.43 -13.59
C ASN A 38 -0.81 -1.26 -12.18
N SER A 39 -1.00 -2.36 -11.45
CA SER A 39 -1.48 -2.28 -10.07
C SER A 39 -0.43 -1.67 -9.14
N TRP A 40 0.85 -2.00 -9.36
CA TRP A 40 1.96 -1.39 -8.63
C TRP A 40 2.07 0.12 -8.90
N ILE A 41 2.00 0.56 -10.16
CA ILE A 41 1.99 2.00 -10.53
C ILE A 41 0.86 2.74 -9.81
N LYS A 42 -0.32 2.13 -9.69
CA LYS A 42 -1.44 2.72 -8.94
C LYS A 42 -1.12 2.83 -7.45
N VAL A 43 -0.56 1.78 -6.86
CA VAL A 43 -0.14 1.79 -5.44
C VAL A 43 0.90 2.89 -5.18
N SER A 44 1.97 2.97 -6.00
CA SER A 44 3.02 3.99 -5.85
C SER A 44 2.51 5.41 -6.08
N ALA A 45 1.54 5.60 -6.96
CA ALA A 45 0.88 6.89 -7.18
C ALA A 45 -0.17 7.24 -6.10
N GLY A 46 -0.40 6.37 -5.11
CA GLY A 46 -1.46 6.54 -4.10
C GLY A 46 -2.87 6.52 -4.70
N LEU A 47 -3.04 5.82 -5.83
CA LEU A 47 -4.31 5.66 -6.52
C LEU A 47 -5.08 4.44 -5.99
N PRO A 48 -6.42 4.49 -6.00
CA PRO A 48 -7.25 3.38 -5.56
C PRO A 48 -7.02 2.11 -6.37
N ILE A 49 -6.94 1.01 -5.65
CA ILE A 49 -6.89 -0.35 -6.19
C ILE A 49 -8.05 -1.17 -5.61
N ARG A 50 -8.32 -2.35 -6.21
CA ARG A 50 -9.30 -3.28 -5.64
C ARG A 50 -8.78 -3.82 -4.32
N VAL A 51 -9.69 -4.06 -3.37
CA VAL A 51 -9.34 -4.66 -2.07
C VAL A 51 -8.63 -6.01 -2.23
N SER A 52 -9.00 -6.81 -3.23
CA SER A 52 -8.32 -8.08 -3.51
C SER A 52 -6.86 -7.91 -3.92
N VAL A 53 -6.51 -6.82 -4.60
CA VAL A 53 -5.12 -6.48 -4.95
C VAL A 53 -4.36 -6.05 -3.68
N GLY A 54 -4.98 -5.22 -2.84
CA GLY A 54 -4.37 -4.80 -1.57
C GLY A 54 -4.10 -5.98 -0.63
N ARG A 55 -5.00 -6.97 -0.57
CA ARG A 55 -4.79 -8.19 0.20
C ARG A 55 -3.62 -9.03 -0.30
N ARG A 56 -3.51 -9.27 -1.62
CA ARG A 56 -2.37 -9.99 -2.20
C ARG A 56 -1.03 -9.29 -1.94
N LEU A 57 -1.01 -7.96 -2.11
CA LEU A 57 0.16 -7.14 -1.80
C LEU A 57 0.58 -7.35 -0.35
N LYS A 58 -0.37 -7.20 0.58
CA LYS A 58 -0.16 -7.37 2.01
C LYS A 58 0.34 -8.77 2.37
N GLU A 59 -0.33 -9.81 1.91
CA GLU A 59 0.02 -11.20 2.22
C GLU A 59 1.44 -11.53 1.75
N ARG A 60 1.82 -11.13 0.53
CA ARG A 60 3.07 -11.59 -0.08
C ARG A 60 4.26 -10.68 0.15
N ILE A 61 4.06 -9.37 0.20
CA ILE A 61 5.15 -8.43 0.48
C ILE A 61 5.46 -8.39 1.98
N LEU A 62 4.46 -8.41 2.86
CA LEU A 62 4.75 -8.37 4.30
C LEU A 62 5.43 -9.64 4.81
N GLN A 63 5.21 -10.80 4.18
CA GLN A 63 6.00 -12.01 4.45
C GLN A 63 7.51 -11.81 4.22
N ARG A 64 7.85 -10.88 3.31
CA ARG A 64 9.22 -10.50 2.96
C ARG A 64 9.65 -9.18 3.61
N ALA A 65 8.88 -8.67 4.57
CA ALA A 65 9.19 -7.42 5.24
C ALA A 65 10.58 -7.42 5.90
N HIS A 66 11.04 -8.60 6.33
CA HIS A 66 12.37 -8.82 6.87
C HIS A 66 13.51 -8.54 5.87
N GLU A 67 13.24 -8.51 4.57
CA GLU A 67 14.20 -8.16 3.52
C GLU A 67 14.36 -6.63 3.34
N SER A 68 13.55 -5.80 4.02
CA SER A 68 13.59 -4.33 3.94
C SER A 68 13.93 -3.71 5.30
N ASP A 69 15.02 -2.95 5.37
CA ASP A 69 15.44 -2.27 6.59
C ASP A 69 14.38 -1.28 7.10
N GLY A 70 13.67 -0.59 6.20
CA GLY A 70 12.58 0.33 6.55
C GLY A 70 11.43 -0.38 7.26
N LEU A 71 11.03 -1.57 6.78
CA LEU A 71 9.99 -2.38 7.41
C LEU A 71 10.48 -3.07 8.68
N ARG A 72 11.71 -3.57 8.73
CA ARG A 72 12.28 -4.19 9.94
C ARG A 72 12.27 -3.24 11.12
N ARG A 73 12.61 -1.97 10.90
CA ARG A 73 12.62 -0.92 11.94
C ARG A 73 11.21 -0.60 12.44
N LYS A 74 10.22 -0.52 11.55
CA LYS A 74 8.83 -0.17 11.89
C LYS A 74 8.01 -1.33 12.45
N PHE A 75 8.35 -2.55 12.06
CA PHE A 75 7.58 -3.75 12.40
C PHE A 75 8.49 -4.87 12.96
N PRO A 76 9.11 -4.68 14.13
CA PRO A 76 10.01 -5.69 14.71
C PRO A 76 9.30 -7.03 15.00
N ALA A 77 7.99 -7.00 15.29
CA ALA A 77 7.17 -8.18 15.60
C ALA A 77 6.75 -9.02 14.37
N PHE A 78 6.79 -8.44 13.15
CA PHE A 78 6.44 -9.16 11.91
C PHE A 78 7.53 -10.15 11.46
N LEU A 79 8.66 -10.18 12.17
CA LEU A 79 9.76 -11.12 11.97
C LEU A 79 9.53 -12.49 12.62
N ARG A 80 8.46 -12.64 13.42
CA ARG A 80 7.94 -13.97 13.84
C ARG A 80 6.75 -14.34 12.95
N PRO A 81 6.63 -15.59 12.48
CA PRO A 81 5.43 -16.06 11.79
C PRO A 81 4.29 -16.20 12.80
N ALA A 82 3.65 -15.09 13.14
CA ALA A 82 2.43 -15.07 13.93
C ALA A 82 1.46 -14.10 13.25
N ALA A 83 0.49 -14.66 12.54
CA ALA A 83 -0.73 -13.94 12.20
C ALA A 83 -1.66 -13.91 13.44
N PRO A 84 -2.59 -12.95 13.59
CA PRO A 84 -2.94 -11.84 12.72
C PRO A 84 -3.13 -10.51 13.49
N ALA A 85 -2.08 -9.70 13.67
CA ALA A 85 -2.25 -8.30 14.09
C ALA A 85 -2.30 -7.38 12.86
N ILE A 86 -3.23 -7.64 11.93
CA ILE A 86 -3.32 -6.81 10.72
C ILE A 86 -4.77 -6.70 10.24
N ALA A 87 -5.60 -5.97 10.98
CA ALA A 87 -6.95 -5.66 10.54
C ALA A 87 -7.18 -4.18 10.19
N ALA A 88 -6.26 -3.26 10.51
CA ALA A 88 -6.62 -1.84 10.54
C ALA A 88 -6.59 -1.07 9.19
N ASP A 89 -5.72 -1.37 8.23
CA ASP A 89 -5.44 -0.40 7.14
C ASP A 89 -6.07 -0.67 5.77
N LEU A 90 -7.14 -1.48 5.69
CA LEU A 90 -7.92 -1.61 4.44
C LEU A 90 -9.22 -0.81 4.56
N ILE A 91 -9.10 0.51 4.43
CA ILE A 91 -10.26 1.40 4.45
C ILE A 91 -11.05 1.23 3.15
N HIS A 92 -12.30 0.80 3.29
CA HIS A 92 -13.23 0.67 2.19
C HIS A 92 -13.57 2.02 1.59
N LEU A 93 -13.25 2.19 0.32
CA LEU A 93 -13.64 3.35 -0.47
C LEU A 93 -14.88 3.04 -1.30
N PRO A 94 -15.79 4.01 -1.49
CA PRO A 94 -16.83 3.89 -2.49
C PRO A 94 -16.18 3.66 -3.86
N PRO A 95 -16.90 3.08 -4.84
CA PRO A 95 -16.35 2.88 -6.18
C PRO A 95 -15.88 4.21 -6.78
N ILE A 96 -14.56 4.37 -6.94
CA ILE A 96 -13.97 5.59 -7.50
C ILE A 96 -13.89 5.44 -9.01
N ARG A 97 -14.76 6.16 -9.71
CA ARG A 97 -14.81 6.18 -11.19
C ARG A 97 -13.88 7.22 -11.82
N SER A 98 -13.21 8.06 -11.04
CA SER A 98 -12.31 9.10 -11.57
C SER A 98 -11.04 9.32 -10.74
N ILE A 99 -9.92 9.51 -11.44
CA ILE A 99 -8.60 9.79 -10.85
C ILE A 99 -8.63 11.10 -10.05
N ARG A 100 -9.41 12.10 -10.48
CA ARG A 100 -9.58 13.36 -9.74
C ARG A 100 -10.15 13.13 -8.34
N ARG A 101 -11.22 12.33 -8.22
CA ARG A 101 -11.87 12.02 -6.94
C ARG A 101 -10.97 11.16 -6.04
N ALA A 102 -10.19 10.25 -6.63
CA ALA A 102 -9.14 9.51 -5.94
C ALA A 102 -8.11 10.43 -5.27
N ARG A 103 -7.57 11.39 -6.04
CA ARG A 103 -6.57 12.35 -5.54
C ARG A 103 -7.13 13.23 -4.41
N GLN A 104 -8.36 13.70 -4.54
CA GLN A 104 -9.04 14.47 -3.49
C GLN A 104 -9.23 13.66 -2.20
N LEU A 105 -9.65 12.40 -2.32
CA LEU A 105 -9.80 11.50 -1.17
C LEU A 105 -8.46 11.20 -0.50
N ARG A 106 -7.38 11.03 -1.28
CA ARG A 106 -6.02 10.90 -0.75
C ARG A 106 -5.61 12.15 0.02
N ALA A 107 -5.70 13.33 -0.60
CA ALA A 107 -5.26 14.60 0.01
C ALA A 107 -5.98 14.92 1.33
N ARG A 108 -7.26 14.57 1.45
CA ARG A 108 -8.03 14.74 2.69
C ARG A 108 -7.59 13.80 3.82
N ARG A 109 -7.01 12.64 3.48
CA ARG A 109 -6.87 11.51 4.40
C ARG A 109 -5.43 11.22 4.79
N TYR A 110 -4.53 11.45 3.86
CA TYR A 110 -3.09 11.52 4.06
C TYR A 110 -2.67 12.91 3.57
N PRO A 111 -2.95 13.99 4.34
CA PRO A 111 -2.29 15.26 4.05
C PRO A 111 -0.79 14.97 4.01
N ALA A 112 -0.10 15.49 3.00
CA ALA A 112 1.36 15.40 2.98
C ALA A 112 1.83 15.83 4.37
N ALA A 113 2.63 14.99 5.05
CA ALA A 113 3.32 15.42 6.25
C ALA A 113 3.94 16.77 5.88
N ARG A 114 3.51 17.85 6.55
CA ARG A 114 4.20 19.13 6.45
C ARG A 114 5.64 18.78 6.76
N GLY A 115 6.50 18.89 5.75
CA GLY A 115 7.91 18.59 5.92
C GLY A 115 8.39 19.34 7.16
N ASP A 116 9.15 18.65 8.00
CA ASP A 116 9.96 19.27 9.03
C ASP A 116 10.91 20.26 8.34
N ALA A 117 10.42 21.47 8.12
CA ALA A 117 11.15 22.65 7.69
C ALA A 117 11.24 23.59 8.89
N ALA A 118 11.71 23.07 10.02
CA ALA A 118 11.99 23.83 11.24
C ALA A 118 12.94 23.05 12.15
N ALA A 119 14.18 22.79 11.70
CA ALA A 119 15.28 22.40 12.59
C ALA A 119 16.65 22.56 11.91
N PHE A 120 16.93 23.71 11.31
CA PHE A 120 18.30 24.19 11.07
C PHE A 120 18.23 25.72 10.90
N SER A 121 18.32 26.42 12.03
CA SER A 121 18.76 27.81 12.13
C SER A 121 19.28 28.01 13.55
#